data_AF-A0A4Q8LA82-F1
#
_entry.id   AF-A0A4Q8LA82-F1
#
_cell.length_a   1.000
_cell.length_b   1.000
_cell.length_c   1.000
_cell.angle_alpha   90.00
_cell.angle_beta   90.00
_cell.angle_gamma   90.00
#
_symmetry.space_group_name_H-M   'P 1'
#
loop_
_entity.id
_entity.type
_entity.pdbx_description
1 polymer ?
#
loop_
_entity_poly.entity_id
_entity_poly.type
_entity_poly.pdbx_seq_one_letter_code
_entity_poly.pdbx_strand_id
1 'polypeptide(L)'
;MSFDERERSIASGAPVLLIEFGRGPLVWRYTNAGRDYDLGGIVYKDVPGLTGDSISQTGEVERDTVKLTVPPDLEIIKHYVGTKPTTRTRTVLRACHFGETEAPVQWIGYIVGMRLSKSGQREIACQSMQATFDRPGLRLCWSRGCPYAVFDDQCGVNPDDFKVAGQLTVLDGQRVTSAALAGAPEVDYYVGGMVRWMSADGIQESRGLDAFDATTGVASVYGGTLGMATGQAATFHPGCGYTTDVCNDRFDNLVNCGAHRGMPGKSPFDGTDVPTVVTDLHAGPPRSASPPLQPSAHKAPPLPLRSRGRPGGGWLRSRPARTQARRTTAKATLEPRFGANDGTHAPPKAKEEAWPPPLPKNAAVPGTAASSDHLASTNT
;
A
#
# COMPACT_ATOMS: atom_id res chain seq x y z
N MET A 1 48.50 -11.52 -6.87
CA MET A 1 48.22 -10.80 -5.63
C MET A 1 46.76 -11.01 -5.32
N SER A 2 46.45 -11.45 -4.11
CA SER A 2 45.07 -11.57 -3.64
C SER A 2 44.53 -10.18 -3.25
N PHE A 3 43.20 -10.08 -3.14
CA PHE A 3 42.52 -8.88 -2.64
C PHE A 3 43.10 -8.42 -1.29
N ASP A 4 43.25 -9.35 -0.34
CA ASP A 4 43.77 -9.07 1.00
C ASP A 4 45.20 -8.50 1.03
N GLU A 5 46.07 -8.96 0.11
CA GLU A 5 47.44 -8.46 0.01
C GLU A 5 47.49 -7.00 -0.43
N ARG A 6 46.58 -6.60 -1.34
CA ARG A 6 46.49 -5.22 -1.82
C ARG A 6 45.82 -4.28 -0.83
N GLU A 7 44.76 -4.73 -0.14
CA GLU A 7 44.10 -3.96 0.91
C GLU A 7 45.05 -3.63 2.09
N ARG A 8 46.00 -4.52 2.40
CA ARG A 8 47.03 -4.27 3.41
C ARG A 8 48.21 -3.46 2.90
N SER A 9 48.33 -3.26 1.59
CA SER A 9 49.44 -2.56 0.98
C SER A 9 49.31 -1.05 1.17
N ILE A 10 50.44 -0.35 1.24
CA ILE A 10 50.46 1.10 1.41
C ILE A 10 50.13 1.83 0.09
N ALA A 11 50.45 1.24 -1.06
CA ALA A 11 50.44 1.95 -2.35
C ALA A 11 49.93 1.15 -3.55
N SER A 12 49.61 -0.14 -3.41
CA SER A 12 49.18 -0.98 -4.55
C SER A 12 47.65 -1.09 -4.68
N GLY A 13 46.90 -0.35 -3.86
CA GLY A 13 45.45 -0.29 -3.93
C GLY A 13 44.97 0.42 -5.20
N ALA A 14 44.10 -0.25 -5.95
CA ALA A 14 43.40 0.32 -7.11
C ALA A 14 41.89 0.01 -7.00
N PRO A 15 41.19 0.57 -5.99
CA PRO A 15 39.83 0.14 -5.64
C PRO A 15 38.83 0.46 -6.75
N VAL A 16 37.93 -0.49 -7.00
CA VAL A 16 36.81 -0.43 -7.92
C VAL A 16 35.55 -0.80 -7.15
N LEU A 17 34.55 0.09 -7.21
CA LEU A 17 33.23 -0.15 -6.60
C LEU A 17 32.31 -0.81 -7.62
N LEU A 18 31.80 -1.98 -7.27
CA LEU A 18 30.81 -2.72 -8.06
C LEU A 18 29.49 -2.75 -7.30
N ILE A 19 28.42 -2.32 -7.96
CA ILE A 19 27.08 -2.19 -7.39
C ILE A 19 26.13 -3.09 -8.15
N GLU A 20 25.39 -3.92 -7.42
CA GLU A 20 24.30 -4.72 -7.97
C GLU A 20 22.98 -4.33 -7.30
N PHE A 21 21.99 -3.94 -8.11
CA PHE A 21 20.62 -3.76 -7.69
C PHE A 21 19.77 -4.90 -8.24
N GLY A 22 19.02 -5.58 -7.38
CA GLY A 22 18.13 -6.68 -7.77
C GLY A 22 16.70 -6.41 -7.34
N ARG A 23 15.74 -6.57 -8.26
CA ARG A 23 14.29 -6.47 -7.97
C ARG A 23 13.54 -7.53 -8.77
N GLY A 24 13.14 -8.61 -8.09
CA GLY A 24 12.51 -9.75 -8.76
C GLY A 24 13.45 -10.32 -9.85
N PRO A 25 13.02 -10.40 -11.13
CA PRO A 25 13.86 -10.87 -12.23
C PRO A 25 14.83 -9.80 -12.76
N LEU A 26 14.68 -8.53 -12.39
CA LEU A 26 15.50 -7.44 -12.89
C LEU A 26 16.78 -7.33 -12.08
N VAL A 27 17.91 -7.20 -12.78
CA VAL A 27 19.23 -7.00 -12.17
C VAL A 27 19.97 -5.90 -12.92
N TRP A 28 20.35 -4.85 -12.21
CA TRP A 28 21.16 -3.75 -12.73
C TRP A 28 22.54 -3.78 -12.08
N ARG A 29 23.59 -3.68 -12.90
CA ARG A 29 24.99 -3.78 -12.47
C ARG A 29 25.76 -2.56 -12.93
N TYR A 30 26.35 -1.85 -11.99
CA TYR A 30 27.05 -0.59 -12.24
C TYR A 30 28.44 -0.59 -11.61
N THR A 31 29.37 0.14 -12.23
CA THR A 31 30.74 0.36 -11.72
C THR A 31 31.16 1.81 -11.90
N ASN A 32 32.16 2.22 -11.12
CA ASN A 32 32.84 3.52 -11.23
C ASN A 32 34.26 3.40 -11.80
N ALA A 33 34.59 2.26 -12.43
CA ALA A 33 35.95 1.96 -12.93
C ALA A 33 36.40 2.82 -14.13
N GLY A 34 35.54 3.69 -14.67
CA GLY A 34 35.78 4.46 -15.88
C GLY A 34 35.69 3.64 -17.17
N ARG A 35 35.36 2.34 -17.05
CA ARG A 35 35.12 1.39 -18.14
C ARG A 35 34.31 0.22 -17.62
N ASP A 36 33.61 -0.48 -18.52
CA ASP A 36 32.90 -1.70 -18.16
C ASP A 36 33.86 -2.71 -17.52
N TYR A 37 33.45 -3.26 -16.39
CA TYR A 37 34.25 -4.19 -15.60
C TYR A 37 33.65 -5.58 -15.68
N ASP A 38 34.41 -6.54 -16.21
CA ASP A 38 34.00 -7.93 -16.26
C ASP A 38 34.54 -8.68 -15.02
N LEU A 39 33.62 -9.16 -14.19
CA LEU A 39 33.91 -10.00 -13.04
C LEU A 39 33.48 -11.44 -13.35
N GLY A 40 34.37 -12.23 -13.96
CA GLY A 40 34.14 -13.65 -14.19
C GLY A 40 32.96 -13.96 -15.12
N GLY A 41 32.74 -13.13 -16.15
CA GLY A 41 31.62 -13.24 -17.09
C GLY A 41 30.39 -12.39 -16.72
N ILE A 42 30.43 -11.72 -15.57
CA ILE A 42 29.40 -10.76 -15.14
C ILE A 42 29.91 -9.34 -15.42
N VAL A 43 29.31 -8.71 -16.43
CA VAL A 43 29.67 -7.34 -16.83
C VAL A 43 28.94 -6.31 -15.96
N TYR A 44 29.70 -5.43 -15.34
CA TYR A 44 29.25 -4.22 -14.68
C TYR A 44 29.45 -3.02 -15.59
N LYS A 45 28.37 -2.26 -15.84
CA LYS A 45 28.40 -1.12 -16.75
C LYS A 45 28.99 0.11 -16.07
N ASP A 46 29.90 0.80 -16.72
CA ASP A 46 30.45 2.04 -16.18
C ASP A 46 29.41 3.15 -16.16
N VAL A 47 29.39 3.90 -15.05
CA VAL A 47 28.53 5.05 -14.87
C VAL A 47 29.39 6.25 -14.47
N PRO A 48 29.64 7.19 -15.40
CA PRO A 48 30.39 8.40 -15.10
C PRO A 48 29.74 9.19 -13.97
N GLY A 49 30.54 9.61 -12.98
CA GLY A 49 30.04 10.36 -11.82
C GLY A 49 29.36 9.52 -10.75
N LEU A 50 29.37 8.18 -10.86
CA LEU A 50 28.99 7.29 -9.78
C LEU A 50 29.99 7.42 -8.63
N THR A 51 29.51 7.85 -7.46
CA THR A 51 30.29 7.86 -6.23
C THR A 51 29.54 7.16 -5.11
N GLY A 52 30.25 6.31 -4.37
CA GLY A 52 29.75 5.69 -3.15
C GLY A 52 30.22 6.47 -1.93
N ASP A 53 29.32 6.67 -0.97
CA ASP A 53 29.68 7.15 0.37
C ASP A 53 30.40 6.03 1.15
N SER A 54 31.09 6.44 2.21
CA SER A 54 31.69 5.50 3.16
C SER A 54 30.63 4.61 3.82
N ILE A 55 30.99 3.35 4.05
CA ILE A 55 30.14 2.42 4.77
C ILE A 55 30.37 2.66 6.27
N SER A 56 29.43 3.32 6.92
CA SER A 56 29.37 3.43 8.38
C SER A 56 28.68 2.21 8.99
N GLN A 57 29.26 1.71 10.08
CA GLN A 57 28.61 0.75 10.97
C GLN A 57 28.64 1.34 12.38
N THR A 58 27.53 1.91 12.78
CA THR A 58 27.31 2.50 14.09
C THR A 58 26.17 1.73 14.76
N GLY A 59 26.07 1.78 16.09
CA GLY A 59 24.93 1.17 16.79
C GLY A 59 23.57 1.80 16.47
N GLU A 60 23.49 2.75 15.51
CA GLU A 60 22.31 3.52 15.17
C GLU A 60 22.04 3.42 13.66
N VAL A 61 20.95 2.71 13.33
CA VAL A 61 20.58 2.36 11.95
C VAL A 61 20.45 3.56 11.02
N GLU A 62 19.91 4.69 11.50
CA GLU A 62 19.72 5.87 10.64
C GLU A 62 21.05 6.44 10.15
N ARG A 63 22.10 6.37 10.98
CA ARG A 63 23.46 6.81 10.62
C ARG A 63 24.19 5.83 9.70
N ASP A 64 23.71 4.60 9.59
CA ASP A 64 24.28 3.53 8.76
C ASP A 64 23.69 3.47 7.35
N THR A 65 23.05 4.57 6.93
CA THR A 65 22.51 4.70 5.57
C THR A 65 23.64 5.00 4.59
N VAL A 66 23.93 4.06 3.69
CA VAL A 66 24.88 4.24 2.60
C VAL A 66 24.22 5.06 1.48
N LYS A 67 24.87 6.16 1.09
CA LYS A 67 24.41 7.03 0.01
C LYS A 67 25.21 6.76 -1.25
N LEU A 68 24.53 6.59 -2.37
CA LEU A 68 25.15 6.44 -3.69
C LEU A 68 24.73 7.62 -4.55
N THR A 69 25.69 8.41 -5.02
CA THR A 69 25.42 9.52 -5.94
C THR A 69 25.54 9.01 -7.36
N VAL A 70 24.47 9.20 -8.14
CA VAL A 70 24.35 8.68 -9.50
C VAL A 70 23.78 9.71 -10.47
N PRO A 71 24.10 9.61 -11.77
CA PRO A 71 23.44 10.38 -12.83
C PRO A 71 21.92 10.14 -12.86
N PRO A 72 21.12 11.16 -13.19
CA PRO A 72 19.65 11.06 -13.18
C PRO A 72 19.06 10.11 -14.24
N ASP A 73 19.82 9.77 -15.28
CA ASP A 73 19.34 9.02 -16.44
C ASP A 73 19.40 7.50 -16.28
N LEU A 74 19.89 7.00 -15.13
CA LEU A 74 19.97 5.56 -14.90
C LEU A 74 18.59 4.91 -14.89
N GLU A 75 18.55 3.70 -15.44
CA GLU A 75 17.33 2.90 -15.54
C GLU A 75 16.67 2.65 -14.18
N ILE A 76 17.47 2.34 -13.15
CA ILE A 76 16.99 2.11 -11.79
C ILE A 76 16.19 3.31 -11.23
N ILE A 77 16.54 4.54 -11.64
CA ILE A 77 15.90 5.76 -11.14
C ILE A 77 14.49 5.89 -11.69
N LYS A 78 14.28 5.48 -12.95
CA LYS A 78 12.95 5.51 -13.61
C LYS A 78 11.91 4.72 -12.81
N HIS A 79 12.33 3.65 -12.16
CA HIS A 79 11.46 2.83 -11.32
C HIS A 79 11.07 3.46 -9.97
N TYR A 80 11.74 4.53 -9.55
CA TYR A 80 11.46 5.23 -8.29
C TYR A 80 10.88 6.64 -8.51
N VAL A 81 10.57 7.00 -9.76
CA VAL A 81 9.88 8.26 -10.07
C VAL A 81 8.39 8.14 -9.74
N GLY A 82 7.85 9.10 -9.00
CA GLY A 82 6.44 9.19 -8.64
C GLY A 82 6.05 8.36 -7.42
N THR A 83 6.27 7.05 -7.44
CA THR A 83 5.96 6.17 -6.29
C THR A 83 7.02 5.11 -6.13
N LYS A 84 7.35 4.79 -4.88
CA LYS A 84 8.27 3.70 -4.56
C LYS A 84 7.65 2.35 -5.01
N PRO A 85 8.42 1.46 -5.64
CA PRO A 85 7.95 0.11 -5.95
C PRO A 85 7.48 -0.64 -4.70
N THR A 86 6.50 -1.53 -4.86
CA THR A 86 6.00 -2.36 -3.75
C THR A 86 7.06 -3.40 -3.34
N THR A 87 7.71 -4.00 -4.33
CA THR A 87 8.79 -4.97 -4.11
C THR A 87 10.08 -4.24 -3.74
N ARG A 88 10.75 -4.70 -2.68
CA ARG A 88 12.02 -4.14 -2.24
C ARG A 88 13.12 -4.42 -3.28
N THR A 89 13.89 -3.40 -3.63
CA THR A 89 15.11 -3.56 -4.42
C THR A 89 16.28 -3.82 -3.48
N ARG A 90 16.92 -4.99 -3.64
CA ARG A 90 18.13 -5.38 -2.94
C ARG A 90 19.32 -4.63 -3.55
N THR A 91 20.24 -4.19 -2.69
CA THR A 91 21.49 -3.55 -3.08
C THR A 91 22.65 -4.37 -2.52
N VAL A 92 23.63 -4.68 -3.36
CA VAL A 92 24.88 -5.34 -2.98
C VAL A 92 26.04 -4.48 -3.44
N LEU A 93 26.93 -4.15 -2.51
CA LEU A 93 28.17 -3.44 -2.80
C LEU A 93 29.32 -4.43 -2.67
N ARG A 94 30.12 -4.50 -3.72
CA ARG A 94 31.38 -5.24 -3.77
C ARG A 94 32.49 -4.26 -4.05
N ALA A 95 33.65 -4.52 -3.47
CA ALA A 95 34.88 -3.84 -3.83
C ALA A 95 35.86 -4.89 -4.34
N CYS A 96 36.66 -4.51 -5.33
CA CYS A 96 37.80 -5.26 -5.80
C CYS A 96 38.89 -4.27 -6.18
N HIS A 97 40.09 -4.75 -6.46
CA HIS A 97 41.07 -3.93 -7.14
C HIS A 97 41.06 -4.21 -8.64
N PHE A 98 41.45 -3.19 -9.40
CA PHE A 98 41.51 -3.30 -10.85
C PHE A 98 42.39 -4.49 -11.29
N GLY A 99 41.83 -5.33 -12.17
CA GLY A 99 42.48 -6.52 -12.71
C GLY A 99 42.28 -7.79 -11.88
N GLU A 100 41.49 -7.74 -10.81
CA GLU A 100 41.13 -8.91 -10.00
C GLU A 100 39.84 -9.57 -10.49
N THR A 101 39.81 -10.89 -10.41
CA THR A 101 38.63 -11.70 -10.77
C THR A 101 37.73 -12.00 -9.58
N GLU A 102 38.14 -11.60 -8.38
CA GLU A 102 37.39 -11.78 -7.15
C GLU A 102 36.97 -10.43 -6.59
N ALA A 103 35.70 -10.31 -6.20
CA ALA A 103 35.15 -9.09 -5.59
C ALA A 103 34.31 -9.49 -4.36
N PRO A 104 34.89 -9.48 -3.15
CA PRO A 104 34.14 -9.77 -1.93
C PRO A 104 33.00 -8.78 -1.73
N VAL A 105 31.93 -9.25 -1.10
CA VAL A 105 30.78 -8.41 -0.75
C VAL A 105 31.13 -7.63 0.51
N GLN A 106 31.15 -6.30 0.40
CA GLN A 106 31.41 -5.42 1.53
C GLN A 106 30.12 -5.06 2.28
N TRP A 107 29.00 -4.94 1.55
CA TRP A 107 27.75 -4.48 2.15
C TRP A 107 26.52 -5.00 1.40
N ILE A 108 25.45 -5.29 2.16
CA ILE A 108 24.17 -5.75 1.64
C ILE A 108 23.04 -4.99 2.34
N GLY A 109 22.06 -4.57 1.55
CA GLY A 109 20.87 -3.92 2.08
C GLY A 109 19.80 -3.70 1.04
N TYR A 110 18.98 -2.66 1.24
CA TYR A 110 17.85 -2.33 0.38
C TYR A 110 17.77 -0.83 0.13
N ILE A 111 17.22 -0.46 -1.03
CA ILE A 111 16.92 0.94 -1.34
C ILE A 111 15.72 1.41 -0.50
N VAL A 112 15.93 2.47 0.28
CA VAL A 112 14.87 3.13 1.04
C VAL A 112 14.12 4.11 0.15
N GLY A 113 14.85 4.92 -0.58
CA GLY A 113 14.32 5.95 -1.47
C GLY A 113 15.43 6.64 -2.23
N MET A 114 15.04 7.56 -3.11
CA MET A 114 15.97 8.35 -3.91
C MET A 114 15.62 9.82 -3.77
N ARG A 115 16.65 10.66 -3.67
CA ARG A 115 16.53 12.12 -3.53
C ARG A 115 17.18 12.80 -4.73
N LEU A 116 16.63 13.94 -5.15
CA LEU A 116 17.35 14.84 -6.04
C LEU A 116 18.32 15.69 -5.23
N SER A 117 19.61 15.61 -5.56
CA SER A 117 20.61 16.53 -5.01
C SER A 117 20.47 17.91 -5.65
N LYS A 118 21.01 18.94 -4.99
CA LYS A 118 21.02 20.31 -5.54
C LYS A 118 21.84 20.43 -6.84
N SER A 119 22.75 19.49 -7.09
CA SER A 119 23.65 19.46 -8.25
C SER A 119 23.01 18.84 -9.51
N GLY A 120 21.76 18.37 -9.44
CA GLY A 120 21.10 17.65 -10.52
C GLY A 120 21.38 16.14 -10.53
N GLN A 121 22.34 15.68 -9.73
CA GLN A 121 22.58 14.25 -9.48
C GLN A 121 21.48 13.65 -8.59
N ARG A 122 21.30 12.33 -8.66
CA ARG A 122 20.38 11.58 -7.78
C ARG A 122 21.17 10.92 -6.66
N GLU A 123 20.67 11.00 -5.45
CA GLU A 123 21.20 10.32 -4.28
C GLU A 123 20.30 9.12 -3.95
N ILE A 124 20.83 7.91 -4.05
CA ILE A 124 20.13 6.68 -3.65
C ILE A 124 20.50 6.39 -2.20
N ALA A 125 19.50 6.40 -1.32
CA ALA A 125 19.66 6.05 0.09
C ALA A 125 19.42 4.55 0.28
N CYS A 126 20.45 3.83 0.73
CA CYS A 126 20.41 2.39 0.95
C CYS A 126 20.57 2.10 2.45
N GLN A 127 19.67 1.31 3.02
CA GLN A 127 19.75 0.87 4.42
C GLN A 127 20.22 -0.56 4.50
N SER A 128 21.02 -0.86 5.53
CA SER A 128 21.54 -2.21 5.78
C SER A 128 20.40 -3.17 6.16
N MET A 129 20.66 -4.47 6.09
CA MET A 129 19.70 -5.45 6.60
C MET A 129 19.44 -5.31 8.11
N GLN A 130 20.41 -4.80 8.88
CA GLN A 130 20.27 -4.58 10.32
C GLN A 130 19.16 -3.58 10.66
N ALA A 131 18.86 -2.65 9.74
CA ALA A 131 17.73 -1.73 9.87
C ALA A 131 16.37 -2.43 10.08
N THR A 132 16.28 -3.71 9.73
CA THR A 132 15.06 -4.49 9.94
C THR A 132 14.91 -5.00 11.38
N PHE A 133 15.98 -5.01 12.18
CA PHE A 133 15.96 -5.46 13.58
C PHE A 133 15.38 -4.42 14.54
N ASP A 134 15.40 -3.13 14.18
CA ASP A 134 14.75 -2.07 14.96
C ASP A 134 13.21 -2.14 14.90
N ARG A 135 12.64 -3.05 14.10
CA ARG A 135 11.20 -3.26 14.11
C ARG A 135 10.78 -3.93 15.42
N PRO A 136 9.79 -3.38 16.15
CA PRO A 136 9.32 -3.98 17.38
C PRO A 136 8.77 -5.39 17.10
N GLY A 137 9.37 -6.41 17.74
CA GLY A 137 9.02 -7.81 17.52
C GLY A 137 7.69 -8.23 18.16
N LEU A 138 7.32 -7.64 19.30
CA LEU A 138 6.07 -7.94 20.01
C LEU A 138 4.93 -7.02 19.52
N ARG A 139 4.49 -7.21 18.28
CA ARG A 139 3.37 -6.46 17.69
C ARG A 139 1.98 -7.03 18.04
N LEU A 140 1.93 -8.29 18.45
CA LEU A 140 0.69 -9.02 18.67
C LEU A 140 0.26 -8.85 20.13
N CYS A 141 -0.43 -7.75 20.41
CA CYS A 141 -1.12 -7.56 21.68
C CYS A 141 -2.49 -8.24 21.64
N TRP A 142 -2.98 -8.65 22.82
CA TRP A 142 -4.35 -9.13 22.93
C TRP A 142 -5.27 -7.96 22.64
N SER A 143 -6.18 -8.13 21.68
CA SER A 143 -7.12 -7.08 21.29
C SER A 143 -8.45 -7.68 20.88
N ARG A 144 -9.49 -6.85 20.84
CA ARG A 144 -10.82 -7.27 20.35
C ARG A 144 -10.86 -7.52 18.85
N GLY A 145 -9.96 -6.88 18.10
CA GLY A 145 -9.77 -7.13 16.68
C GLY A 145 -8.72 -8.22 16.45
N CYS A 146 -8.77 -8.86 15.28
CA CYS A 146 -7.74 -9.80 14.87
C CYS A 146 -6.43 -9.03 14.60
N PRO A 147 -5.30 -9.39 15.24
CA PRO A 147 -4.01 -8.71 15.02
C PRO A 147 -3.22 -9.27 13.81
N TYR A 148 -3.74 -10.32 13.18
CA TYR A 148 -3.13 -10.96 12.01
C TYR A 148 -3.48 -10.21 10.73
N ALA A 149 -2.54 -10.16 9.79
CA ALA A 149 -2.82 -9.62 8.47
C ALA A 149 -3.62 -10.65 7.66
N VAL A 150 -4.58 -10.19 6.86
CA VAL A 150 -5.36 -11.09 6.00
C VAL A 150 -4.42 -11.83 5.04
N PHE A 151 -4.62 -13.15 4.91
CA PHE A 151 -3.78 -14.07 4.11
C PHE A 151 -2.34 -14.27 4.62
N ASP A 152 -2.01 -13.83 5.84
CA ASP A 152 -0.74 -14.22 6.46
C ASP A 152 -0.76 -15.67 6.97
N ASP A 153 0.40 -16.18 7.35
CA ASP A 153 0.55 -17.56 7.82
C ASP A 153 -0.23 -17.86 9.11
N GLN A 154 -0.55 -16.83 9.92
CA GLN A 154 -1.31 -17.00 11.16
C GLN A 154 -2.82 -16.99 10.91
N CYS A 155 -3.26 -16.22 9.92
CA CYS A 155 -4.61 -16.22 9.39
C CYS A 155 -4.88 -17.55 8.67
N GLY A 156 -3.95 -18.03 7.85
CA GLY A 156 -4.05 -19.31 7.15
C GLY A 156 -5.08 -19.37 6.02
N VAL A 157 -5.78 -18.27 5.73
CA VAL A 157 -6.68 -18.17 4.56
C VAL A 157 -5.85 -18.14 3.29
N ASN A 158 -6.15 -19.03 2.36
CA ASN A 158 -5.51 -19.03 1.05
C ASN A 158 -6.05 -17.88 0.17
N PRO A 159 -5.20 -16.93 -0.27
CA PRO A 159 -5.64 -15.81 -1.10
C PRO A 159 -6.17 -16.23 -2.47
N ASP A 160 -5.81 -17.42 -2.96
CA ASP A 160 -6.23 -17.91 -4.27
C ASP A 160 -7.71 -18.33 -4.32
N ASP A 161 -8.32 -18.67 -3.19
CA ASP A 161 -9.72 -19.11 -3.12
C ASP A 161 -10.70 -17.92 -3.21
N PHE A 162 -10.22 -16.72 -2.87
CA PHE A 162 -11.02 -15.50 -2.79
C PHE A 162 -10.65 -14.47 -3.86
N LYS A 163 -9.76 -14.81 -4.79
CA LYS A 163 -9.30 -13.87 -5.81
C LYS A 163 -10.33 -13.70 -6.92
N VAL A 164 -10.54 -12.46 -7.33
CA VAL A 164 -11.38 -12.12 -8.48
C VAL A 164 -10.50 -11.45 -9.54
N ALA A 165 -10.32 -12.14 -10.67
CA ALA A 165 -9.60 -11.59 -11.81
C ALA A 165 -10.51 -10.67 -12.64
N GLY A 166 -10.01 -9.50 -13.01
CA GLY A 166 -10.72 -8.51 -13.80
C GLY A 166 -9.78 -7.71 -14.68
N GLN A 167 -10.36 -6.95 -15.62
CA GLN A 167 -9.62 -5.99 -16.43
C GLN A 167 -9.89 -4.58 -15.89
N LEU A 168 -8.85 -3.74 -15.85
CA LEU A 168 -8.99 -2.34 -15.46
C LEU A 168 -9.63 -1.55 -16.62
N THR A 169 -10.79 -0.94 -16.40
CA THR A 169 -11.52 -0.22 -17.47
C THR A 169 -11.24 1.27 -17.44
N VAL A 170 -11.26 1.88 -16.25
CA VAL A 170 -11.03 3.31 -16.04
C VAL A 170 -10.05 3.50 -14.89
N LEU A 171 -9.08 4.40 -15.10
CA LEU A 171 -8.10 4.83 -14.11
C LEU A 171 -8.25 6.34 -13.93
N ASP A 172 -8.60 6.79 -12.74
CA ASP A 172 -8.80 8.21 -12.41
C ASP A 172 -8.07 8.57 -11.12
N GLY A 173 -6.84 9.07 -11.23
CA GLY A 173 -5.99 9.46 -10.10
C GLY A 173 -5.69 8.32 -9.13
N GLN A 174 -6.57 8.13 -8.14
CA GLN A 174 -6.50 7.04 -7.16
C GLN A 174 -7.62 6.00 -7.30
N ARG A 175 -8.54 6.18 -8.24
CA ARG A 175 -9.66 5.28 -8.46
C ARG A 175 -9.38 4.33 -9.61
N VAL A 176 -9.68 3.06 -9.39
CA VAL A 176 -9.70 2.01 -10.40
C VAL A 176 -11.13 1.52 -10.58
N THR A 177 -11.53 1.31 -11.82
CA THR A 177 -12.83 0.71 -12.15
C THR A 177 -12.60 -0.63 -12.83
N SER A 178 -13.36 -1.65 -12.43
CA SER A 178 -13.37 -2.94 -13.10
C SER A 178 -14.76 -3.56 -13.05
N ALA A 179 -15.22 -4.11 -14.16
CA ALA A 179 -16.50 -4.82 -14.21
C ALA A 179 -16.54 -6.03 -13.27
N ALA A 180 -15.38 -6.63 -12.96
CA ALA A 180 -15.28 -7.75 -12.04
C ALA A 180 -15.66 -7.40 -10.59
N LEU A 181 -15.63 -6.11 -10.23
CA LEU A 181 -15.99 -5.64 -8.89
C LEU A 181 -17.50 -5.48 -8.69
N ALA A 182 -18.29 -5.34 -9.76
CA ALA A 182 -19.72 -5.06 -9.68
C ALA A 182 -20.57 -6.22 -9.11
N GLY A 183 -19.98 -7.40 -8.88
CA GLY A 183 -20.62 -8.58 -8.30
C GLY A 183 -20.22 -8.88 -6.85
N ALA A 184 -19.68 -7.90 -6.13
CA ALA A 184 -19.27 -8.08 -4.74
C ALA A 184 -20.45 -8.54 -3.85
N PRO A 185 -20.27 -9.56 -2.99
CA PRO A 185 -21.34 -10.03 -2.09
C PRO A 185 -21.82 -8.97 -1.10
N GLU A 186 -20.94 -8.05 -0.71
CA GLU A 186 -21.17 -7.02 0.30
C GLU A 186 -20.64 -5.66 -0.17
N VAL A 187 -21.19 -4.58 0.39
CA VAL A 187 -20.82 -3.19 0.01
C VAL A 187 -19.36 -2.89 0.29
N ASP A 188 -18.80 -3.40 1.39
CA ASP A 188 -17.43 -3.14 1.84
C ASP A 188 -16.48 -4.34 1.58
N TYR A 189 -16.83 -5.22 0.64
CA TYR A 189 -16.13 -6.49 0.44
C TYR A 189 -14.62 -6.34 0.16
N TYR A 190 -14.25 -5.33 -0.63
CA TYR A 190 -12.87 -5.07 -1.03
C TYR A 190 -12.15 -4.03 -0.16
N VAL A 191 -12.83 -3.42 0.83
CA VAL A 191 -12.22 -2.41 1.71
C VAL A 191 -11.17 -3.07 2.61
N GLY A 192 -9.94 -2.53 2.59
CA GLY A 192 -8.79 -3.14 3.28
C GLY A 192 -8.23 -4.38 2.56
N GLY A 193 -8.71 -4.67 1.36
CA GLY A 193 -8.19 -5.73 0.49
C GLY A 193 -6.96 -5.28 -0.29
N MET A 194 -6.61 -6.03 -1.32
CA MET A 194 -5.49 -5.68 -2.20
C MET A 194 -5.79 -5.95 -3.67
N VAL A 195 -5.23 -5.10 -4.53
CA VAL A 195 -5.18 -5.32 -5.97
C VAL A 195 -3.76 -5.72 -6.35
N ARG A 196 -3.63 -6.77 -7.16
CA ARG A 196 -2.36 -7.26 -7.72
C ARG A 196 -2.40 -7.16 -9.24
N TRP A 197 -1.30 -6.73 -9.84
CA TRP A 197 -1.18 -6.67 -11.30
C TRP A 197 0.27 -6.91 -11.72
N MET A 198 0.45 -7.29 -12.98
CA MET A 198 1.78 -7.43 -13.58
C MET A 198 2.25 -6.10 -14.13
N SER A 199 3.30 -5.51 -13.58
CA SER A 199 3.98 -4.36 -14.18
C SER A 199 4.49 -4.70 -15.59
N ALA A 200 4.73 -3.67 -16.42
CA ALA A 200 5.32 -3.82 -17.75
C ALA A 200 6.67 -4.58 -17.71
N ASP A 201 7.40 -4.48 -16.59
CA ASP A 201 8.68 -5.16 -16.39
C ASP A 201 8.55 -6.64 -15.95
N GLY A 202 7.34 -7.20 -15.93
CA GLY A 202 7.11 -8.59 -15.53
C GLY A 202 7.12 -8.84 -14.02
N ILE A 203 6.94 -7.81 -13.20
CA ILE A 203 6.91 -7.91 -11.74
C ILE A 203 5.47 -7.82 -11.24
N GLN A 204 5.09 -8.71 -10.31
CA GLN A 204 3.83 -8.58 -9.56
C GLN A 204 3.93 -7.39 -8.60
N GLU A 205 3.15 -6.35 -8.87
CA GLU A 205 2.95 -5.22 -7.98
C GLU A 205 1.63 -5.40 -7.22
N SER A 206 1.55 -4.85 -6.01
CA SER A 206 0.33 -4.93 -5.21
C SER A 206 0.08 -3.65 -4.43
N ARG A 207 -1.18 -3.23 -4.34
CA ARG A 207 -1.59 -2.08 -3.54
C ARG A 207 -2.81 -2.41 -2.71
N GLY A 208 -2.92 -1.77 -1.54
CA GLY A 208 -4.10 -1.86 -0.70
C GLY A 208 -5.27 -1.06 -1.28
N LEU A 209 -6.48 -1.54 -1.02
CA LEU A 209 -7.73 -0.88 -1.37
C LEU A 209 -8.27 -0.14 -0.15
N ASP A 210 -8.49 1.17 -0.28
CA ASP A 210 -8.93 2.05 0.81
C ASP A 210 -10.45 2.13 0.90
N ALA A 211 -11.12 2.27 -0.24
CA ALA A 211 -12.57 2.39 -0.32
C ALA A 211 -13.10 1.63 -1.54
N PHE A 212 -14.35 1.21 -1.47
CA PHE A 212 -15.01 0.48 -2.55
C PHE A 212 -16.48 0.91 -2.65
N ASP A 213 -16.97 1.11 -3.87
CA ASP A 213 -18.37 1.34 -4.18
C ASP A 213 -18.89 0.19 -5.05
N ALA A 214 -19.70 -0.68 -4.44
CA ALA A 214 -20.31 -1.83 -5.09
C ALA A 214 -21.28 -1.46 -6.23
N THR A 215 -21.89 -0.27 -6.19
CA THR A 215 -22.86 0.15 -7.20
C THR A 215 -22.18 0.52 -8.51
N THR A 216 -21.04 1.21 -8.41
CA THR A 216 -20.28 1.70 -9.57
C THR A 216 -19.13 0.77 -9.97
N GLY A 217 -18.75 -0.17 -9.09
CA GLY A 217 -17.59 -1.06 -9.32
C GLY A 217 -16.26 -0.31 -9.25
N VAL A 218 -16.21 0.77 -8.46
CA VAL A 218 -15.05 1.65 -8.32
C VAL A 218 -14.38 1.39 -6.98
N ALA A 219 -13.07 1.18 -7.00
CA ALA A 219 -12.24 1.06 -5.80
C ALA A 219 -11.18 2.17 -5.75
N SER A 220 -10.93 2.71 -4.57
CA SER A 220 -9.82 3.65 -4.31
C SER A 220 -8.59 2.87 -3.87
N VAL A 221 -7.44 3.18 -4.47
CA VAL A 221 -6.17 2.46 -4.27
C VAL A 221 -5.15 3.36 -3.58
N TYR A 222 -4.51 2.84 -2.53
CA TYR A 222 -3.41 3.54 -1.87
C TYR A 222 -2.23 3.74 -2.83
N GLY A 223 -1.68 4.95 -2.87
CA GLY A 223 -0.56 5.27 -3.76
C GLY A 223 -0.97 5.49 -5.23
N GLY A 224 -2.27 5.54 -5.53
CA GLY A 224 -2.78 5.90 -6.84
C GLY A 224 -2.80 4.77 -7.87
N THR A 225 -2.97 5.12 -9.14
CA THR A 225 -3.01 4.18 -10.28
C THR A 225 -1.71 4.15 -11.10
N LEU A 226 -0.63 4.78 -10.61
CA LEU A 226 0.66 4.80 -11.32
C LEU A 226 1.18 3.39 -11.58
N GLY A 227 1.55 3.09 -12.83
CA GLY A 227 2.02 1.76 -13.24
C GLY A 227 0.91 0.77 -13.63
N MET A 228 -0.35 1.21 -13.60
CA MET A 228 -1.49 0.49 -14.16
C MET A 228 -1.86 1.09 -15.52
N ALA A 229 -2.40 0.26 -16.42
CA ALA A 229 -2.92 0.65 -17.72
C ALA A 229 -4.36 0.19 -17.88
N THR A 230 -5.15 0.95 -18.66
CA THR A 230 -6.50 0.51 -19.06
C THR A 230 -6.38 -0.72 -19.97
N GLY A 231 -7.27 -1.69 -19.76
CA GLY A 231 -7.25 -3.00 -20.41
C GLY A 231 -6.24 -4.00 -19.81
N GLN A 232 -5.57 -3.66 -18.71
CA GLN A 232 -4.64 -4.54 -18.03
C GLN A 232 -5.34 -5.50 -17.06
N ALA A 233 -4.87 -6.74 -17.02
CA ALA A 233 -5.37 -7.74 -16.08
C ALA A 233 -4.91 -7.39 -14.66
N ALA A 234 -5.89 -7.35 -13.75
CA ALA A 234 -5.68 -7.15 -12.33
C ALA A 234 -6.45 -8.22 -11.54
N THR A 235 -5.91 -8.59 -10.40
CA THR A 235 -6.52 -9.55 -9.47
C THR A 235 -6.87 -8.81 -8.19
N PHE A 236 -8.13 -8.87 -7.79
CA PHE A 236 -8.64 -8.24 -6.58
C PHE A 236 -8.82 -9.31 -5.51
N HIS A 237 -8.35 -9.01 -4.31
CA HIS A 237 -8.56 -9.84 -3.12
C HIS A 237 -9.42 -9.07 -2.11
N PRO A 238 -10.38 -9.73 -1.45
CA PRO A 238 -11.20 -9.08 -0.44
C PRO A 238 -10.37 -8.59 0.74
N GLY A 239 -10.90 -7.59 1.42
CA GLY A 239 -10.36 -7.17 2.70
C GLY A 239 -10.96 -7.95 3.86
N CYS A 240 -10.41 -7.72 5.05
CA CYS A 240 -10.92 -8.24 6.31
C CYS A 240 -11.19 -7.07 7.26
N GLY A 241 -12.37 -7.05 7.88
CA GLY A 241 -12.72 -6.05 8.89
C GLY A 241 -12.08 -6.30 10.27
N TYR A 242 -11.23 -7.32 10.38
CA TYR A 242 -10.57 -7.75 11.62
C TYR A 242 -11.54 -8.10 12.78
N THR A 243 -12.80 -8.41 12.48
CA THR A 243 -13.79 -8.89 13.45
C THR A 243 -14.02 -10.39 13.31
N THR A 244 -14.47 -11.04 14.39
CA THR A 244 -14.84 -12.46 14.38
C THR A 244 -15.94 -12.77 13.38
N ASP A 245 -16.91 -11.85 13.25
CA ASP A 245 -18.10 -12.04 12.44
C ASP A 245 -17.72 -12.05 10.95
N VAL A 246 -16.92 -11.07 10.50
CA VAL A 246 -16.39 -11.05 9.12
C VAL A 246 -15.48 -12.25 8.87
N CYS A 247 -14.67 -12.65 9.85
CA CYS A 247 -13.79 -13.81 9.69
C CYS A 247 -14.55 -15.13 9.49
N ASN A 248 -15.69 -15.29 10.17
CA ASN A 248 -16.56 -16.45 10.05
C ASN A 248 -17.37 -16.38 8.75
N ASP A 249 -18.06 -15.26 8.51
CA ASP A 249 -19.07 -15.18 7.46
C ASP A 249 -18.44 -15.06 6.07
N ARG A 250 -17.30 -14.36 5.95
CA ARG A 250 -16.61 -14.13 4.67
C ARG A 250 -15.61 -15.21 4.32
N PHE A 251 -14.88 -15.72 5.31
CA PHE A 251 -13.72 -16.59 5.10
C PHE A 251 -13.84 -17.99 5.72
N ASP A 252 -14.91 -18.26 6.49
CA ASP A 252 -15.10 -19.52 7.23
C ASP A 252 -13.87 -19.92 8.06
N ASN A 253 -13.21 -18.92 8.66
CA ASN A 253 -11.89 -19.09 9.29
C ASN A 253 -11.87 -18.65 10.76
N LEU A 254 -12.98 -18.85 11.47
CA LEU A 254 -13.09 -18.45 12.88
C LEU A 254 -12.06 -19.16 13.77
N VAL A 255 -11.68 -20.40 13.43
CA VAL A 255 -10.72 -21.21 14.19
C VAL A 255 -9.33 -20.57 14.28
N ASN A 256 -8.88 -19.89 13.21
CA ASN A 256 -7.58 -19.21 13.16
C ASN A 256 -7.70 -17.70 13.48
N CYS A 257 -8.88 -17.25 13.94
CA CYS A 257 -9.08 -15.84 14.26
C CYS A 257 -8.37 -15.47 15.58
N GLY A 258 -7.42 -14.55 15.52
CA GLY A 258 -6.71 -14.02 16.71
C GLY A 258 -7.49 -12.97 17.51
N ALA A 259 -8.78 -12.76 17.20
CA ALA A 259 -9.60 -11.73 17.84
C ALA A 259 -10.18 -12.20 19.18
N HIS A 260 -10.00 -11.41 20.24
CA HIS A 260 -10.60 -11.69 21.56
C HIS A 260 -11.87 -10.85 21.78
N ARG A 261 -12.97 -11.21 21.11
CA ARG A 261 -14.27 -10.49 21.19
C ARG A 261 -14.78 -10.29 22.63
N GLY A 262 -14.57 -11.29 23.49
CA GLY A 262 -15.01 -11.27 24.89
C GLY A 262 -14.17 -10.41 25.83
N MET A 263 -13.10 -9.75 25.34
CA MET A 263 -12.24 -8.94 26.19
C MET A 263 -13.02 -7.77 26.82
N PRO A 264 -13.05 -7.64 28.17
CA PRO A 264 -13.72 -6.51 28.82
C PRO A 264 -13.02 -5.20 28.46
N GLY A 265 -13.79 -4.12 28.31
CA GLY A 265 -13.27 -2.81 27.90
C GLY A 265 -12.75 -1.97 29.06
N LYS A 266 -12.63 -2.58 30.24
CA LYS A 266 -12.17 -1.96 31.48
C LYS A 266 -11.03 -2.80 32.03
N SER A 267 -10.01 -2.15 32.60
CA SER A 267 -8.95 -2.90 33.26
C SER A 267 -9.52 -3.53 34.53
N PRO A 268 -9.21 -4.81 34.80
CA PRO A 268 -9.55 -5.42 36.08
C PRO A 268 -8.84 -4.76 37.28
N PHE A 269 -7.90 -3.85 37.03
CA PHE A 269 -7.14 -3.11 38.04
C PHE A 269 -7.62 -1.67 38.26
N ASP A 270 -8.64 -1.19 37.54
CA ASP A 270 -9.14 0.20 37.65
C ASP A 270 -9.99 0.46 38.92
N GLY A 271 -10.10 -0.51 39.83
CA GLY A 271 -10.76 -0.34 41.13
C GLY A 271 -12.27 -0.11 41.09
N THR A 272 -12.90 -0.16 39.91
CA THR A 272 -14.36 -0.22 39.82
C THR A 272 -14.80 -1.65 40.09
N ASP A 273 -15.42 -1.87 41.24
CA ASP A 273 -15.96 -3.17 41.64
C ASP A 273 -16.74 -3.80 40.48
N VAL A 274 -16.34 -5.03 40.13
CA VAL A 274 -17.16 -5.91 39.30
C VAL A 274 -18.45 -6.08 40.08
N PRO A 275 -19.65 -5.69 39.59
CA PRO A 275 -20.86 -6.02 40.30
C PRO A 275 -20.93 -7.54 40.29
N THR A 276 -20.67 -8.14 41.45
CA THR A 276 -20.93 -9.55 41.70
C THR A 276 -22.41 -9.72 41.41
N VAL A 277 -22.75 -10.22 40.22
CA VAL A 277 -24.06 -10.80 40.00
C VAL A 277 -24.03 -12.09 40.82
N VAL A 278 -24.24 -11.94 42.12
CA VAL A 278 -24.74 -13.02 42.96
C VAL A 278 -26.10 -13.32 42.36
N THR A 279 -26.14 -14.29 41.47
CA THR A 279 -27.39 -14.98 41.21
C THR A 279 -27.71 -15.66 42.53
N ASP A 280 -28.64 -15.05 43.28
CA ASP A 280 -29.22 -15.65 44.47
C ASP A 280 -29.82 -17.00 44.08
N LEU A 281 -29.05 -18.06 44.27
CA LEU A 281 -29.45 -19.46 44.11
C LEU A 281 -30.40 -19.92 45.24
N HIS A 282 -31.03 -18.99 45.97
CA HIS A 282 -31.89 -19.28 47.13
C HIS A 282 -33.25 -18.55 47.09
N ALA A 283 -33.86 -18.46 45.92
CA ALA A 283 -35.30 -18.24 45.83
C ALA A 283 -35.90 -19.16 44.76
N GLY A 284 -36.23 -20.38 45.16
CA GLY A 284 -37.08 -21.24 44.35
C GLY A 284 -38.44 -20.56 44.13
N PRO A 285 -39.04 -20.63 42.93
CA PRO A 285 -40.38 -20.08 42.71
C PRO A 285 -41.41 -20.86 43.57
N PRO A 286 -42.47 -20.20 44.08
CA PRO A 286 -43.52 -20.91 44.80
C PRO A 286 -44.17 -21.94 43.88
N ARG A 287 -44.25 -23.19 44.36
CA ARG A 287 -44.88 -24.32 43.67
C ARG A 287 -46.31 -23.96 43.26
N SER A 288 -46.57 -23.79 41.97
CA SER A 288 -47.92 -23.91 41.42
C SER A 288 -48.23 -25.40 41.25
N ALA A 289 -49.36 -25.82 41.81
CA ALA A 289 -49.85 -27.19 41.70
C ALA A 289 -50.15 -27.53 40.23
N SER A 290 -49.59 -28.63 39.73
CA SER A 290 -49.89 -29.16 38.41
C SER A 290 -51.29 -29.80 38.37
N PRO A 291 -52.10 -29.58 37.31
CA PRO A 291 -53.27 -30.41 37.05
C PRO A 291 -52.83 -31.77 36.46
N PRO A 292 -53.59 -32.85 36.67
CA PRO A 292 -53.18 -34.20 36.27
C PRO A 292 -53.24 -34.41 34.74
N LEU A 293 -52.26 -35.17 34.25
CA LEU A 293 -52.12 -35.66 32.87
C LEU A 293 -53.34 -36.48 32.42
N GLN A 294 -53.88 -36.18 31.24
CA GLN A 294 -54.71 -37.10 30.47
C GLN A 294 -53.91 -37.72 29.31
N PRO A 295 -54.09 -39.02 29.00
CA PRO A 295 -53.27 -39.74 28.03
C PRO A 295 -53.64 -39.45 26.58
N SER A 296 -52.61 -39.54 25.74
CA SER A 296 -52.58 -39.28 24.30
C SER A 296 -53.47 -40.24 23.49
N ALA A 297 -54.26 -39.70 22.56
CA ALA A 297 -54.89 -40.49 21.50
C ALA A 297 -54.52 -39.92 20.12
N HIS A 298 -53.82 -40.75 19.35
CA HIS A 298 -53.53 -40.53 17.93
C HIS A 298 -54.82 -40.40 17.10
N LYS A 299 -54.93 -39.36 16.27
CA LYS A 299 -55.64 -39.42 15.00
C LYS A 299 -55.25 -38.25 14.08
N ALA A 300 -54.67 -38.57 12.93
CA ALA A 300 -54.58 -37.70 11.76
C ALA A 300 -55.64 -38.17 10.71
N PRO A 301 -55.88 -37.45 9.61
CA PRO A 301 -56.99 -36.51 9.41
C PRO A 301 -57.96 -36.98 8.30
N PRO A 302 -58.98 -36.17 7.92
CA PRO A 302 -59.44 -36.20 6.54
C PRO A 302 -59.37 -34.82 5.85
N LEU A 303 -58.86 -34.87 4.62
CA LEU A 303 -58.87 -33.82 3.59
C LEU A 303 -60.30 -33.37 3.23
N PRO A 304 -60.50 -32.11 2.80
CA PRO A 304 -61.60 -31.79 1.90
C PRO A 304 -61.17 -31.62 0.44
N LEU A 305 -62.08 -32.06 -0.41
CA LEU A 305 -61.99 -32.34 -1.83
C LEU A 305 -61.60 -31.16 -2.74
N ARG A 306 -60.85 -31.51 -3.80
CA ARG A 306 -60.82 -30.80 -5.08
C ARG A 306 -62.21 -30.79 -5.72
N SER A 307 -62.75 -29.63 -6.06
CA SER A 307 -63.78 -29.48 -7.09
C SER A 307 -63.21 -28.72 -8.30
N ARG A 308 -63.27 -29.38 -9.46
CA ARG A 308 -62.95 -28.84 -10.78
C ARG A 308 -64.00 -27.79 -11.19
N GLY A 309 -63.55 -26.65 -11.71
CA GLY A 309 -64.36 -25.70 -12.47
C GLY A 309 -63.49 -25.02 -13.52
N ARG A 310 -63.84 -25.21 -14.79
CA ARG A 310 -63.16 -24.74 -16.02
C ARG A 310 -63.73 -23.34 -16.44
N PRO A 311 -63.35 -22.70 -17.57
CA PRO A 311 -62.93 -21.30 -17.59
C PRO A 311 -63.86 -20.36 -18.39
N GLY A 312 -63.72 -19.06 -18.16
CA GLY A 312 -64.15 -17.97 -19.04
C GLY A 312 -63.41 -16.71 -18.56
N GLY A 313 -62.76 -15.88 -19.37
CA GLY A 313 -63.02 -15.51 -20.74
C GLY A 313 -63.36 -14.01 -20.74
N GLY A 314 -62.39 -13.17 -21.13
CA GLY A 314 -62.72 -11.94 -21.87
C GLY A 314 -62.40 -10.56 -21.27
N TRP A 315 -61.51 -9.87 -21.99
CA TRP A 315 -61.65 -8.49 -22.50
C TRP A 315 -61.46 -7.25 -21.59
N LEU A 316 -60.28 -6.64 -21.77
CA LEU A 316 -60.01 -5.32 -22.40
C LEU A 316 -60.44 -3.99 -21.73
N ARG A 317 -59.56 -2.99 -21.96
CA ARG A 317 -59.66 -1.50 -21.86
C ARG A 317 -59.33 -0.93 -20.47
N SER A 318 -58.68 0.20 -20.26
CA SER A 318 -57.90 1.18 -21.05
C SER A 318 -57.52 2.31 -20.06
N ARG A 319 -56.26 2.81 -20.13
CA ARG A 319 -55.69 4.19 -19.89
C ARG A 319 -56.55 5.32 -19.23
N PRO A 320 -55.98 6.47 -18.74
CA PRO A 320 -54.56 6.91 -18.62
C PRO A 320 -54.21 7.74 -17.33
N ALA A 321 -52.90 8.06 -17.23
CA ALA A 321 -52.20 9.26 -16.73
C ALA A 321 -52.83 10.20 -15.67
N ARG A 322 -52.01 10.57 -14.66
CA ARG A 322 -52.08 11.92 -14.05
C ARG A 322 -50.69 12.46 -13.70
N THR A 323 -50.61 13.76 -13.89
CA THR A 323 -49.48 14.67 -14.01
C THR A 323 -49.00 15.24 -12.66
N GLN A 324 -47.70 15.55 -12.61
CA GLN A 324 -47.00 16.65 -11.92
C GLN A 324 -47.53 17.23 -10.58
N ALA A 325 -46.62 17.33 -9.61
CA ALA A 325 -46.44 18.57 -8.85
C ALA A 325 -44.98 18.77 -8.42
N ARG A 326 -44.40 19.87 -8.90
CA ARG A 326 -43.13 20.47 -8.46
C ARG A 326 -43.29 21.05 -7.05
N ARG A 327 -42.25 20.97 -6.21
CA ARG A 327 -41.92 22.00 -5.21
C ARG A 327 -40.40 22.17 -5.09
N THR A 328 -39.94 23.29 -5.65
CA THR A 328 -38.82 24.14 -5.17
C THR A 328 -39.05 24.46 -3.69
N THR A 329 -38.09 24.51 -2.76
CA THR A 329 -36.86 25.29 -2.53
C THR A 329 -36.39 24.79 -1.13
N ALA A 330 -35.13 24.65 -0.73
CA ALA A 330 -34.21 25.73 -0.42
C ALA A 330 -32.87 25.14 0.07
N LYS A 331 -31.83 25.92 -0.17
CA LYS A 331 -30.41 25.78 0.14
C LYS A 331 -30.18 25.97 1.65
N ALA A 332 -29.45 25.07 2.31
CA ALA A 332 -28.91 25.29 3.64
C ALA A 332 -27.48 24.73 3.73
N THR A 333 -26.54 25.66 3.87
CA THR A 333 -25.10 25.48 3.98
C THR A 333 -24.73 24.99 5.38
N LEU A 334 -23.77 24.06 5.46
CA LEU A 334 -23.09 23.62 6.68
C LEU A 334 -22.17 24.71 7.24
N GLU A 335 -22.17 24.89 8.57
CA GLU A 335 -20.97 25.25 9.34
C GLU A 335 -20.97 24.53 10.71
N PRO A 336 -19.80 24.09 11.22
CA PRO A 336 -19.67 23.32 12.45
C PRO A 336 -19.47 24.22 13.69
N ARG A 337 -20.08 23.83 14.82
CA ARG A 337 -19.83 24.43 16.14
C ARG A 337 -18.79 23.61 16.92
N PHE A 338 -17.56 24.12 17.01
CA PHE A 338 -16.67 23.99 18.18
C PHE A 338 -16.80 25.34 18.94
N GLY A 339 -16.96 25.45 20.25
CA GLY A 339 -16.31 24.79 21.37
C GLY A 339 -15.73 25.93 22.24
N ALA A 340 -16.42 26.31 23.32
CA ALA A 340 -15.91 27.28 24.29
C ALA A 340 -15.31 26.49 25.47
N ASN A 341 -14.01 26.68 25.71
CA ASN A 341 -13.43 26.46 27.04
C ASN A 341 -12.16 27.29 27.18
N ASP A 342 -12.14 28.12 28.22
CA ASP A 342 -11.05 28.95 28.65
C ASP A 342 -9.89 28.10 29.20
N GLY A 343 -8.65 28.46 28.87
CA GLY A 343 -7.46 27.76 29.33
C GLY A 343 -6.20 28.48 28.89
N THR A 344 -5.72 29.36 29.74
CA THR A 344 -4.44 30.08 29.70
C THR A 344 -3.23 29.19 29.39
N HIS A 345 -2.46 29.51 28.34
CA HIS A 345 -0.98 29.48 28.35
C HIS A 345 -0.43 30.17 27.09
N ALA A 346 0.35 31.24 27.29
CA ALA A 346 0.98 32.01 26.23
C ALA A 346 2.27 31.32 25.71
N PRO A 347 2.51 31.29 24.39
CA PRO A 347 3.83 30.93 23.82
C PRO A 347 4.73 32.16 23.61
N PRO A 348 6.07 32.00 23.62
CA PRO A 348 7.03 33.10 23.56
C PRO A 348 7.15 33.74 22.16
N LYS A 349 7.43 35.05 22.16
CA LYS A 349 7.61 35.91 20.98
C LYS A 349 8.74 35.43 20.06
N ALA A 350 8.40 35.10 18.81
CA ALA A 350 9.37 35.01 17.71
C ALA A 350 9.51 36.39 17.04
N LYS A 351 10.74 36.81 16.76
CA LYS A 351 11.07 38.03 16.03
C LYS A 351 10.76 37.84 14.55
N GLU A 352 9.96 38.73 13.97
CA GLU A 352 9.77 38.85 12.52
C GLU A 352 11.05 39.39 11.87
N GLU A 353 11.72 38.57 11.06
CA GLU A 353 12.68 39.03 10.05
C GLU A 353 11.92 39.25 8.75
N ALA A 354 11.91 40.50 8.30
CA ALA A 354 11.22 40.96 7.09
C ALA A 354 11.91 40.44 5.82
N TRP A 355 11.13 39.87 4.91
CA TRP A 355 11.55 39.48 3.57
C TRP A 355 11.62 40.72 2.65
N PRO A 356 12.67 40.90 1.81
CA PRO A 356 12.75 42.04 0.91
C PRO A 356 11.78 41.91 -0.30
N PRO A 357 11.22 43.03 -0.82
CA PRO A 357 10.26 43.00 -1.92
C PRO A 357 10.91 42.63 -3.28
N PRO A 358 10.13 42.10 -4.23
CA PRO A 358 10.64 41.69 -5.54
C PRO A 358 11.00 42.87 -6.45
N LEU A 359 12.09 42.72 -7.21
CA LEU A 359 12.61 43.69 -8.17
C LEU A 359 11.65 43.95 -9.36
N PRO A 360 11.57 45.19 -9.87
CA PRO A 360 10.69 45.55 -10.97
C PRO A 360 11.19 45.01 -12.33
N LYS A 361 10.23 44.51 -13.12
CA LYS A 361 10.41 44.15 -14.54
C LYS A 361 10.52 45.42 -15.38
N ASN A 362 11.70 45.67 -15.95
CA ASN A 362 11.95 46.26 -17.28
C ASN A 362 13.40 46.75 -17.35
N ALA A 363 14.23 46.05 -18.12
CA ALA A 363 15.47 46.60 -18.66
C ALA A 363 15.69 46.00 -20.05
N ALA A 364 15.65 46.87 -21.05
CA ALA A 364 15.88 46.57 -22.45
C ALA A 364 17.34 46.12 -22.69
N VAL A 365 17.49 45.13 -23.56
CA VAL A 365 18.79 44.66 -24.09
C VAL A 365 19.17 45.54 -25.29
N PRO A 366 20.36 46.15 -25.35
CA PRO A 366 20.86 46.75 -26.58
C PRO A 366 21.50 45.67 -27.46
N GLY A 367 21.08 45.65 -28.73
CA GLY A 367 21.53 44.72 -29.75
C GLY A 367 23.01 44.83 -30.06
N THR A 368 23.66 43.67 -30.21
CA THR A 368 24.98 43.51 -30.81
C THR A 368 24.81 42.88 -32.18
N ALA A 369 25.39 43.55 -33.18
CA ALA A 369 25.36 43.20 -34.58
C ALA A 369 26.05 41.86 -34.85
N ALA A 370 25.38 40.98 -35.58
CA ALA A 370 26.00 39.83 -36.22
C ALA A 370 26.22 40.16 -37.71
N SER A 371 27.49 40.19 -38.11
CA SER A 371 27.94 40.23 -39.49
C SER A 371 27.63 38.90 -40.19
N SER A 372 26.91 38.98 -41.29
CA SER A 372 26.69 37.88 -42.24
C SER A 372 27.80 37.87 -43.29
N ASP A 373 28.73 36.92 -43.20
CA ASP A 373 29.61 36.57 -44.31
C ASP A 373 28.99 35.38 -45.07
N HIS A 374 28.47 35.69 -46.25
CA HIS A 374 28.17 34.74 -47.31
C HIS A 374 29.43 34.50 -48.13
N LEU A 375 29.96 33.28 -48.12
CA LEU A 375 30.85 32.79 -49.17
C LEU A 375 30.14 31.65 -49.92
N ALA A 376 29.82 31.97 -51.16
CA ALA A 376 29.38 31.04 -52.18
C ALA A 376 30.55 30.16 -52.63
N SER A 377 30.34 28.85 -52.71
CA SER A 377 31.20 27.94 -53.47
C SER A 377 30.50 27.56 -54.77
N THR A 378 31.05 28.01 -55.89
CA THR A 378 30.82 27.47 -57.23
C THR A 378 32.00 26.59 -57.64
N ASN A 379 31.67 25.46 -58.28
CA ASN A 379 32.48 24.63 -59.18
C ASN A 379 33.80 24.01 -58.68
N THR A 380 33.80 22.69 -58.51
CA THR A 380 34.36 21.76 -59.53
C THR A 380 33.69 20.40 -59.43
#